data_AF-A0A6B3I3S8-F1
#
_entry.id   AF-A0A6B3I3S8-F1
#
_cell.length_a   1.000
_cell.length_b   1.000
_cell.length_c   1.000
_cell.angle_alpha   90.00
_cell.angle_beta   90.00
_cell.angle_gamma   90.00
#
_symmetry.space_group_name_H-M   'P 1'
#
loop_
_entity.id
_entity.type
_entity.pdbx_description
1 polymer ?
#
loop_
_entity_poly.entity_id
_entity_poly.type
_entity_poly.pdbx_seq_one_letter_code
_entity_poly.pdbx_strand_id
1 'polypeptide(L)'
;AYVEADMRDTETVLAGASETLDLARPVALVINDVLGHIVDWDDALSLVRRLVERLPSGSYLALSHSTASDDAHRAVQDAYNSSG
;
A
#
# COMPACT_ATOMS: atom_id res chain seq x y z
N ALA A 1 11.42 10.77 -8.00
CA ALA A 1 10.54 10.47 -9.16
C ALA A 1 9.12 10.21 -8.66
N TYR A 2 8.14 10.22 -9.56
CA TYR A 2 6.78 9.75 -9.32
C TYR A 2 6.53 8.56 -10.25
N VAL A 3 5.83 7.54 -9.76
CA VAL A 3 5.49 6.33 -10.51
C VAL A 3 3.98 6.21 -10.53
N GLU A 4 3.38 6.30 -11.71
CA GLU A 4 1.97 6.00 -11.91
C GLU A 4 1.81 4.49 -12.07
N ALA A 5 1.34 3.82 -11.02
CA ALA A 5 1.13 2.39 -11.02
C ALA A 5 -0.02 2.00 -10.09
N ASP A 6 -0.71 0.92 -10.44
CA ASP A 6 -1.59 0.24 -9.50
C ASP A 6 -0.72 -0.43 -8.42
N MET A 7 -1.02 -0.17 -7.14
CA MET A 7 -0.24 -0.74 -6.05
C MET A 7 -0.24 -2.27 -6.02
N ARG A 8 -1.24 -2.92 -6.63
CA ARG A 8 -1.33 -4.39 -6.76
C ARG A 8 -0.25 -4.95 -7.68
N ASP A 9 0.27 -4.14 -8.59
CA ASP A 9 1.43 -4.44 -9.43
C ASP A 9 2.73 -4.03 -8.72
N THR A 10 3.10 -4.87 -7.75
CA THR A 10 4.27 -4.63 -6.89
C THR A 10 5.58 -4.58 -7.66
N GLU A 11 5.71 -5.28 -8.79
CA GLU A 11 6.93 -5.25 -9.59
C GLU A 11 7.13 -3.89 -10.25
N THR A 12 6.07 -3.32 -10.84
CA THR A 12 6.14 -1.99 -11.44
C THR A 12 6.45 -0.91 -10.40
N VAL A 13 5.81 -0.98 -9.22
CA VAL A 13 6.08 -0.06 -8.11
C VAL A 13 7.54 -0.13 -7.66
N LEU A 14 8.07 -1.34 -7.42
CA LEU A 14 9.44 -1.53 -6.95
C LEU A 14 10.48 -1.16 -8.01
N ALA A 15 10.23 -1.48 -9.29
CA ALA A 15 11.09 -1.10 -10.39
C ALA A 15 11.19 0.43 -10.49
N GLY A 16 10.06 1.14 -10.49
CA GLY A 16 10.07 2.61 -10.53
C GLY A 16 10.68 3.24 -9.27
N ALA A 17 10.47 2.65 -8.09
CA ALA A 17 11.12 3.11 -6.87
C ALA A 17 12.66 2.97 -6.94
N SER A 18 13.16 1.89 -7.55
CA SER A 18 14.60 1.61 -7.67
C SER A 18 15.36 2.61 -8.55
N GLU A 19 14.66 3.38 -9.39
CA GLU A 19 15.27 4.47 -10.16
C GLU A 19 15.74 5.63 -9.26
N THR A 20 15.20 5.74 -8.04
CA THR A 20 15.58 6.78 -7.07
C THR A 20 16.18 6.20 -5.80
N LEU A 21 15.70 5.04 -5.33
CA LEU A 21 16.10 4.42 -4.07
C LEU A 21 17.08 3.26 -4.30
N ASP A 22 18.13 3.19 -3.49
CA ASP A 22 18.96 1.99 -3.39
C ASP A 22 18.24 0.93 -2.53
N LEU A 23 17.46 0.06 -3.20
CA LEU A 23 16.69 -1.00 -2.54
C LEU A 23 17.56 -2.15 -1.99
N ALA A 24 18.90 -2.06 -2.08
CA ALA A 24 19.80 -2.95 -1.34
C ALA A 24 20.09 -2.46 0.09
N ARG A 25 19.64 -1.24 0.45
CA ARG A 25 19.75 -0.68 1.81
C ARG A 25 18.37 -0.60 2.47
N PRO A 26 18.30 -0.62 3.82
CA PRO A 26 17.05 -0.43 4.55
C PRO A 26 16.25 0.79 4.07
N VAL A 27 14.96 0.59 3.82
CA VAL A 27 14.01 1.66 3.43
C VAL A 27 12.78 1.65 4.32
N ALA A 28 12.07 2.77 4.36
CA ALA A 28 10.75 2.85 5.00
C ALA A 28 9.66 2.73 3.93
N LEU A 29 8.82 1.70 4.04
CA LEU A 29 7.58 1.56 3.28
C LEU A 29 6.46 2.25 4.06
N VAL A 30 5.83 3.25 3.43
CA VAL A 30 4.70 3.98 4.00
C VAL A 30 3.45 3.69 3.18
N ILE A 31 2.43 3.13 3.83
CA ILE A 31 1.12 2.87 3.25
C ILE A 31 0.11 3.67 4.07
N ASN A 32 -0.50 4.69 3.47
CA ASN A 32 -1.39 5.62 4.18
C ASN A 32 -2.75 5.72 3.48
N ASP A 33 -3.80 5.22 4.12
CA ASP A 33 -5.21 5.31 3.71
C ASP A 33 -5.50 4.85 2.27
N VAL A 34 -4.78 3.84 1.78
CA VAL A 34 -4.99 3.25 0.44
C VAL A 34 -5.51 1.81 0.46
N LEU A 35 -5.31 1.05 1.55
CA LEU A 35 -5.71 -0.37 1.58
C LEU A 35 -7.23 -0.57 1.55
N GLY A 36 -8.03 0.44 1.91
CA GLY A 36 -9.50 0.38 1.82
C GLY A 36 -10.05 0.24 0.40
N HIS A 37 -9.21 0.46 -0.62
CA HIS A 37 -9.53 0.20 -2.03
C HIS A 37 -9.39 -1.27 -2.43
N ILE A 38 -8.75 -2.08 -1.59
CA ILE A 38 -8.58 -3.51 -1.78
C ILE A 38 -9.55 -4.20 -0.83
N VAL A 39 -10.76 -4.46 -1.34
CA VAL A 39 -11.91 -4.90 -0.54
C VAL A 39 -11.69 -6.27 0.08
N ASP A 40 -10.97 -7.16 -0.61
CA ASP A 40 -10.65 -8.49 -0.11
C ASP A 40 -9.47 -8.43 0.86
N TRP A 41 -9.68 -8.97 2.07
CA TRP A 41 -8.70 -8.96 3.15
C TRP A 41 -7.45 -9.78 2.81
N ASP A 42 -7.63 -10.96 2.21
CA ASP A 42 -6.51 -11.85 1.90
C ASP A 42 -5.66 -11.25 0.77
N ASP A 43 -6.29 -10.57 -0.19
CA ASP A 43 -5.59 -9.80 -1.23
C ASP A 43 -4.81 -8.61 -0.64
N ALA A 44 -5.42 -7.83 0.25
CA ALA A 44 -4.76 -6.69 0.90
C ALA A 44 -3.56 -7.15 1.75
N LEU A 45 -3.73 -8.22 2.53
CA LEU A 45 -2.67 -8.79 3.34
C LEU A 45 -1.54 -9.36 2.48
N SER A 46 -1.89 -10.07 1.40
CA SER A 46 -0.93 -10.64 0.46
C SER A 46 -0.15 -9.56 -0.29
N LEU A 47 -0.79 -8.44 -0.62
CA LEU A 47 -0.11 -7.28 -1.19
C LEU A 47 0.95 -6.72 -0.24
N VAL A 48 0.59 -6.42 1.01
CA VAL A 48 1.53 -5.86 1.99
C VAL A 48 2.70 -6.82 2.21
N ARG A 49 2.43 -8.14 2.31
CA ARG A 49 3.48 -9.15 2.41
C ARG A 49 4.45 -9.13 1.23
N ARG A 50 3.94 -9.14 -0.01
CA ARG A 50 4.78 -9.09 -1.22
C ARG A 50 5.68 -7.86 -1.25
N LEU A 51 5.18 -6.70 -0.84
CA LEU A 51 6.00 -5.49 -0.76
C LEU A 51 7.09 -5.62 0.30
N VAL A 52 6.74 -6.05 1.51
CA VAL A 52 7.68 -6.20 2.64
C VAL A 52 8.76 -7.25 2.36
N GLU A 53 8.40 -8.38 1.74
CA GLU A 53 9.34 -9.47 1.39
C GLU A 53 10.45 -9.03 0.44
N ARG A 54 10.23 -7.95 -0.31
CA ARG A 54 11.20 -7.39 -1.26
C ARG A 54 12.10 -6.33 -0.65
N LEU A 55 11.85 -5.92 0.60
CA LEU A 55 12.66 -4.95 1.30
C LEU A 55 13.80 -5.65 2.06
N PRO A 56 15.01 -5.06 2.08
CA PRO A 56 16.14 -5.63 2.81
C PRO A 56 15.91 -5.58 4.32
N SER A 57 16.50 -6.53 5.04
CA SER A 57 16.48 -6.56 6.51
C SER A 57 16.91 -5.22 7.12
N GLY A 58 16.18 -4.77 8.15
CA GLY A 58 16.35 -3.46 8.77
C GLY A 58 15.44 -2.37 8.19
N SER A 59 14.69 -2.67 7.13
CA SER A 59 13.61 -1.82 6.62
C SER A 59 12.44 -1.71 7.63
N TYR A 60 11.58 -0.72 7.42
CA TYR A 60 10.42 -0.43 8.28
C TYR A 60 9.12 -0.38 7.47
N LEU A 61 8.02 -0.76 8.11
CA LEU A 61 6.66 -0.54 7.60
C LEU A 61 5.94 0.44 8.51
N ALA A 62 5.45 1.53 7.94
CA ALA A 62 4.47 2.42 8.56
C ALA A 62 3.13 2.25 7.83
N LEU A 63 2.13 1.74 8.53
CA LEU A 63 0.79 1.52 8.01
C LEU A 63 -0.21 2.37 8.79
N SER A 64 -0.92 3.24 8.07
CA SER A 64 -2.05 4.02 8.59
C SER A 64 -3.28 3.69 7.76
N HIS A 65 -4.35 3.28 8.44
CA HIS A 65 -5.63 3.00 7.79
C HIS A 65 -6.78 3.24 8.76
N SER A 66 -7.80 3.94 8.26
CA SER A 66 -9.06 4.12 8.97
C SER A 66 -9.81 2.79 9.09
N THR A 67 -10.38 2.51 10.26
CA THR A 67 -11.31 1.38 10.42
C THR A 67 -12.73 1.89 10.25
N ALA A 68 -13.55 1.21 9.46
CA ALA A 68 -14.96 1.54 9.29
C ALA A 68 -15.78 1.00 10.48
N SER A 69 -15.49 1.57 11.66
CA SER A 69 -15.94 1.10 12.97
C SER A 69 -17.44 1.27 13.22
N ASP A 70 -18.12 2.10 12.43
CA ASP A 70 -19.57 2.28 12.44
C ASP A 70 -20.15 2.44 11.01
N ASP A 71 -21.50 2.44 10.93
CA ASP A 71 -22.22 2.57 9.66
C ASP A 71 -21.97 3.90 8.94
N ALA A 72 -21.72 4.98 9.69
CA ALA A 72 -21.47 6.29 9.12
C ALA A 72 -20.10 6.33 8.42
N HIS A 73 -19.05 5.78 9.06
CA HIS A 73 -17.72 5.65 8.46
C HIS A 73 -17.73 4.70 7.26
N ARG A 74 -18.48 3.60 7.30
CA ARG A 74 -18.66 2.70 6.14
C ARG A 74 -19.26 3.44 4.95
N ALA A 75 -20.36 4.17 5.17
CA ALA A 75 -21.02 4.90 4.09
C ALA A 75 -20.11 5.95 3.44
N VAL A 76 -19.27 6.64 4.25
CA VAL A 76 -18.27 7.58 3.73
C VAL A 76 -17.20 6.86 2.91
N GLN A 77 -16.70 5.71 3.39
CA GLN A 77 -15.70 4.92 2.67
C GLN A 77 -16.26 4.39 1.33
N ASP A 78 -17.49 3.89 1.31
CA ASP A 78 -18.13 3.39 0.08
C ASP A 78 -18.35 4.51 -0.95
N ALA A 79 -18.75 5.70 -0.49
CA ALA A 79 -18.88 6.88 -1.35
C ALA A 79 -17.52 7.31 -1.95
N TYR A 80 -16.45 7.28 -1.16
CA TYR A 80 -15.09 7.57 -1.63
C TYR A 80 -14.58 6.51 -2.62
N ASN A 81 -14.76 5.22 -2.31
CA ASN A 81 -14.35 4.11 -3.18
C ASN A 81 -15.06 4.14 -4.54
N SER A 82 -16.29 4.67 -4.59
CA SER A 82 -17.08 4.78 -5.83
C SER A 82 -16.89 6.11 -6.57
N SER A 83 -16.20 7.10 -5.99
CA SER A 83 -16.06 8.42 -6.62
C SER A 83 -15.00 8.49 -7.71
N GLY A 84 -14.04 7.56 -7.74
CA GLY A 84 -12.95 7.55 -8.72
C GLY A 84 -11.94 8.66 -8.53
#